data_AF-A0A7S4MJ45-F1
#
_entry.id   AF-A0A7S4MJ45-F1
#
_cell.length_a   1.000
_cell.length_b   1.000
_cell.length_c   1.000
_cell.angle_alpha   90.00
_cell.angle_beta   90.00
_cell.angle_gamma   90.00
#
_symmetry.space_group_name_H-M   'P 1'
#
loop_
_entity.id
_entity.type
_entity.pdbx_description
1 polymer ?
#
loop_
_entity_poly.entity_id
_entity_poly.type
_entity_poly.pdbx_seq_one_letter_code
_entity_poly.pdbx_strand_id
1 'polypeptide(L)'
;RPMIGGGGSHNERTDLLERFKGGSQYNTIFISKVGDTAIDIPEANVIIQIASHFGARRQEAQRLGRILRPKQNAGEGFNAFFYTLISRDTQEMYYSTKRQQFLVDQGYSFNVITNLAGMDDDDSLSFSAKREQLDLLAEVMQTRVDELAQAEDEDDIGTRNLDSGGGGGGGGGGG
;
A
#
# COMPACT_ATOMS: atom_id res chain seq x y z
N ARG A 1 -15.25 -0.18 5.53
CA ARG A 1 -15.24 -1.08 4.35
C ARG A 1 -14.37 -2.30 4.69
N PRO A 2 -14.57 -3.46 4.07
CA PRO A 2 -13.74 -4.64 4.32
C PRO A 2 -12.27 -4.40 3.97
N MET A 3 -11.36 -4.98 4.75
CA MET A 3 -9.91 -4.85 4.56
C MET A 3 -9.22 -6.21 4.71
N ILE A 4 -8.27 -6.50 3.82
CA ILE A 4 -7.36 -7.63 3.90
C ILE A 4 -5.97 -7.11 4.28
N GLY A 5 -5.53 -7.43 5.49
CA GLY A 5 -4.24 -7.03 6.06
C GLY A 5 -3.32 -8.22 6.39
N GLY A 6 -2.21 -7.93 7.09
CA GLY A 6 -1.24 -8.92 7.55
C GLY A 6 -1.81 -9.90 8.57
N GLY A 7 -2.58 -9.39 9.54
CA GLY A 7 -3.35 -10.18 10.49
C GLY A 7 -4.69 -10.62 9.88
N GLY A 8 -4.90 -11.93 9.76
CA GLY A 8 -6.12 -12.53 9.23
C GLY A 8 -5.85 -13.91 8.65
N SER A 9 -6.73 -14.87 8.92
CA SER A 9 -6.61 -16.24 8.44
C SER A 9 -6.85 -16.33 6.92
N HIS A 10 -6.34 -17.40 6.30
CA HIS A 10 -6.58 -17.64 4.88
C HIS A 10 -8.09 -17.73 4.56
N ASN A 11 -8.87 -18.38 5.43
CA ASN A 11 -10.31 -18.54 5.24
C ASN A 11 -11.06 -17.21 5.25
N GLU A 12 -10.72 -16.31 6.18
CA GLU A 12 -11.32 -14.97 6.22
C GLU A 12 -11.00 -14.16 4.96
N ARG A 13 -9.77 -14.24 4.46
CA ARG A 13 -9.37 -13.58 3.21
C ARG A 13 -10.19 -14.11 2.02
N THR A 14 -10.37 -15.42 1.93
CA THR A 14 -11.14 -16.06 0.86
C THR A 14 -12.63 -15.66 0.91
N ASP A 15 -13.27 -15.73 2.09
CA ASP A 15 -14.67 -15.30 2.26
C ASP A 15 -14.86 -13.83 1.86
N LEU A 16 -13.92 -12.96 2.25
CA LEU A 16 -13.96 -11.54 1.87
C LEU A 16 -13.89 -11.33 0.36
N LEU A 17 -13.06 -12.11 -0.34
CA LEU A 17 -12.91 -12.03 -1.80
C LEU A 17 -14.11 -12.62 -2.53
N GLU A 18 -14.72 -13.69 -2.04
CA GLU A 18 -15.91 -14.31 -2.62
C GLU A 18 -17.12 -13.37 -2.54
N ARG A 19 -17.32 -12.72 -1.38
CA ARG A 19 -18.38 -11.71 -1.21
C ARG A 19 -18.16 -10.48 -2.09
N PHE A 20 -16.90 -10.08 -2.32
CA PHE A 20 -16.57 -9.04 -3.30
C PHE A 20 -16.91 -9.48 -4.74
N LYS A 21 -16.53 -10.70 -5.12
CA LYS A 21 -16.80 -11.29 -6.46
C LYS A 21 -18.29 -11.29 -6.78
N GLY A 22 -19.11 -11.71 -5.82
CA GLY A 22 -20.56 -11.80 -6.01
C GLY A 22 -21.27 -10.44 -6.09
N GLY A 23 -20.60 -9.35 -5.69
CA GLY A 23 -21.18 -8.00 -5.67
C GLY A 23 -22.41 -7.85 -4.75
N SER A 24 -22.71 -8.86 -3.92
CA SER A 24 -23.96 -8.98 -3.19
C SER A 24 -23.98 -8.15 -1.90
N GLN A 25 -22.81 -7.81 -1.36
CA GLN A 25 -22.69 -7.12 -0.07
C GLN A 25 -21.81 -5.87 -0.13
N TYR A 26 -20.75 -5.87 -0.94
CA TYR A 26 -19.89 -4.70 -1.10
C TYR A 26 -19.18 -4.71 -2.46
N ASN A 27 -18.92 -3.50 -2.97
CA ASN A 27 -18.23 -3.23 -4.23
C ASN A 27 -16.83 -2.63 -4.04
N THR A 28 -16.34 -2.56 -2.79
CA THR A 28 -15.03 -1.97 -2.46
C THR A 28 -14.38 -2.79 -1.36
N ILE A 29 -13.12 -3.13 -1.57
CA ILE A 29 -12.28 -3.85 -0.62
C ILE A 29 -10.92 -3.15 -0.55
N PHE A 30 -10.39 -3.02 0.66
CA PHE A 30 -9.02 -2.53 0.87
C PHE A 30 -8.08 -3.72 1.00
N ILE A 31 -6.91 -3.65 0.35
CA ILE A 31 -5.91 -4.70 0.40
C ILE A 31 -4.57 -4.03 0.69
N SER A 32 -3.88 -4.47 1.75
CA SER A 32 -2.54 -3.99 2.07
C SER A 32 -1.48 -4.65 1.16
N LYS A 33 -0.19 -4.47 1.47
CA LYS A 33 0.92 -5.10 0.75
C LYS A 33 0.83 -6.64 0.66
N VAL A 34 0.01 -7.28 1.48
CA VAL A 34 -0.28 -8.72 1.37
C VAL A 34 -0.88 -9.11 0.01
N GLY A 35 -1.51 -8.17 -0.70
CA GLY A 35 -2.01 -8.37 -2.06
C GLY A 35 -0.93 -8.52 -3.13
N ASP A 36 0.33 -8.18 -2.83
CA ASP A 36 1.40 -8.11 -3.83
C ASP A 36 1.99 -9.48 -4.20
N THR A 37 1.89 -10.46 -3.31
CA THR A 37 2.66 -11.71 -3.43
C THR A 37 1.83 -12.95 -3.70
N ALA A 38 0.58 -13.04 -3.21
CA ALA A 38 -0.07 -14.36 -3.18
C ALA A 38 -1.61 -14.38 -3.22
N ILE A 39 -2.30 -13.23 -3.33
CA ILE A 39 -3.76 -13.23 -3.33
C ILE A 39 -4.27 -13.15 -4.77
N ASP A 40 -5.13 -14.12 -5.14
CA ASP A 40 -5.88 -14.06 -6.39
C ASP A 40 -6.99 -13.03 -6.26
N ILE A 41 -6.67 -11.78 -6.63
CA ILE A 41 -7.63 -10.69 -6.58
C ILE A 41 -8.65 -10.93 -7.70
N PRO A 42 -9.95 -10.93 -7.38
CA PRO A 42 -11.01 -11.07 -8.37
C PRO A 42 -10.94 -10.06 -9.51
N GLU A 43 -11.59 -10.39 -10.63
CA GLU A 43 -11.80 -9.51 -11.79
C GLU A 43 -12.43 -8.18 -11.34
N ALA A 44 -11.59 -7.20 -11.00
CA ALA A 44 -12.02 -5.89 -10.56
C ALA A 44 -11.99 -4.94 -11.75
N ASN A 45 -13.06 -4.15 -11.88
CA ASN A 45 -13.17 -3.11 -12.90
C ASN A 45 -12.25 -1.92 -12.66
N VAL A 46 -12.04 -1.59 -11.38
CA VAL A 46 -11.35 -0.39 -10.95
C VAL A 46 -10.37 -0.76 -9.85
N ILE A 47 -9.13 -0.34 -10.01
CA ILE A 47 -8.08 -0.47 -9.02
C ILE A 47 -7.59 0.93 -8.67
N ILE A 48 -7.45 1.22 -7.38
CA ILE A 48 -6.88 2.47 -6.88
C ILE A 48 -5.66 2.12 -6.02
N GLN A 49 -4.49 2.60 -6.44
CA GLN A 49 -3.24 2.48 -5.68
C GLN A 49 -2.91 3.81 -5.01
N ILE A 50 -2.77 3.80 -3.68
CA ILE A 50 -2.50 5.00 -2.88
C ILE A 50 -1.01 5.13 -2.53
N ALA A 51 -0.37 4.02 -2.13
CA ALA A 51 1.05 3.97 -1.82
C ALA A 51 1.80 3.17 -2.89
N SER A 52 2.94 3.67 -3.34
CA SER A 52 3.82 2.92 -4.26
C SER A 52 5.23 2.86 -3.72
N HIS A 53 5.81 1.67 -3.76
CA HIS A 53 7.21 1.45 -3.41
C HIS A 53 8.12 1.90 -4.54
N PHE A 54 9.12 2.70 -4.16
CA PHE A 54 10.18 3.20 -5.03
C PHE A 54 10.87 2.05 -5.77
N GLY A 55 10.67 1.96 -7.08
CA GLY A 55 11.40 1.03 -7.95
C GLY A 55 10.69 -0.26 -8.36
N ALA A 56 9.48 -0.55 -7.87
CA ALA A 56 8.77 -1.81 -8.15
C ALA A 56 8.02 -1.87 -9.51
N ARG A 57 8.37 -1.02 -10.49
CA ARG A 57 7.59 -0.79 -11.73
C ARG A 57 7.29 -2.06 -12.54
N ARG A 58 8.22 -3.01 -12.64
CA ARG A 58 7.99 -4.29 -13.33
C ARG A 58 6.99 -5.18 -12.58
N GLN A 59 7.10 -5.24 -11.26
CA GLN A 59 6.18 -6.00 -10.41
C GLN A 59 4.78 -5.38 -10.45
N GLU A 60 4.68 -4.05 -10.48
CA GLU A 60 3.41 -3.33 -10.64
C GLU A 60 2.73 -3.67 -11.97
N ALA A 61 3.41 -3.63 -13.11
CA ALA A 61 2.77 -3.98 -14.39
C ALA A 61 2.37 -5.47 -14.48
N GLN A 62 3.16 -6.38 -13.91
CA GLN A 62 2.74 -7.79 -13.81
C GLN A 62 1.50 -7.94 -12.92
N ARG A 63 1.43 -7.20 -11.81
CA ARG A 63 0.27 -7.16 -10.92
C ARG A 63 -0.95 -6.60 -11.66
N LEU A 64 -0.80 -5.52 -12.42
CA LEU A 64 -1.88 -4.94 -13.24
C LEU A 64 -2.41 -5.94 -14.25
N GLY A 65 -1.55 -6.64 -14.99
CA GLY A 65 -1.97 -7.65 -15.96
C GLY A 65 -2.72 -8.83 -15.33
N ARG A 66 -2.45 -9.15 -14.06
CA ARG A 66 -3.19 -10.20 -13.33
C ARG A 66 -4.57 -9.76 -12.87
N ILE A 67 -4.75 -8.48 -12.54
CA ILE A 67 -5.98 -7.96 -11.94
C ILE A 67 -6.93 -7.37 -13.00
N LEU A 68 -6.41 -6.64 -14.00
CA LEU A 68 -7.18 -6.02 -15.07
C LEU A 68 -7.55 -7.03 -16.17
N ARG A 69 -8.18 -8.14 -15.78
CA ARG A 69 -8.66 -9.14 -16.74
C ARG A 69 -10.00 -8.67 -17.33
N PRO A 70 -10.22 -8.83 -18.65
CA PRO A 70 -11.54 -8.65 -19.24
C PRO A 70 -12.53 -9.59 -18.55
N LYS A 71 -13.68 -9.05 -18.12
CA LYS A 71 -14.73 -9.88 -17.51
C LYS A 71 -15.33 -10.78 -18.60
N GLN A 72 -15.45 -12.09 -18.35
CA GLN A 72 -15.86 -13.05 -19.39
C GLN A 72 -17.25 -12.80 -20.01
N ASN A 73 -18.08 -11.95 -19.40
CA ASN A 73 -19.40 -11.53 -19.90
C ASN A 73 -19.51 -10.01 -20.12
N ALA A 74 -18.38 -9.33 -20.27
CA ALA A 74 -18.34 -7.94 -20.66
C ALA A 74 -18.79 -7.80 -22.12
N GLY A 75 -19.93 -7.16 -22.37
CA GLY A 75 -20.28 -6.69 -23.71
C GLY A 75 -19.22 -5.71 -24.25
N GLU A 76 -19.37 -5.33 -25.52
CA GLU A 76 -18.51 -4.30 -26.13
C GLU A 76 -18.45 -3.04 -25.26
N GLY A 77 -17.25 -2.63 -24.85
CA GLY A 77 -17.02 -1.38 -24.08
C GLY A 77 -16.64 -1.53 -22.61
N PHE A 78 -16.36 -2.74 -22.10
CA PHE A 78 -15.91 -2.89 -20.72
C PHE A 78 -14.44 -2.51 -20.56
N ASN A 79 -14.22 -1.29 -20.09
CA ASN A 79 -12.90 -0.75 -19.80
C ASN A 79 -12.55 -1.00 -18.33
N ALA A 80 -11.33 -1.51 -18.09
CA ALA A 80 -10.76 -1.62 -16.77
C ALA A 80 -9.90 -0.38 -16.48
N PHE A 81 -10.04 0.20 -15.30
CA PHE A 81 -9.35 1.43 -14.91
C PHE A 81 -8.37 1.18 -13.78
N PHE A 82 -7.18 1.76 -13.91
CA PHE A 82 -6.17 1.76 -12.87
C PHE A 82 -5.79 3.19 -12.54
N TYR A 83 -6.08 3.58 -11.30
CA TYR A 83 -5.72 4.87 -10.74
C TYR A 83 -4.53 4.73 -9.80
N THR A 84 -3.60 5.67 -9.87
CA THR A 84 -2.54 5.85 -8.87
C THR A 84 -2.66 7.25 -8.31
N LEU A 85 -2.84 7.37 -7.00
CA LEU A 85 -2.80 8.66 -6.32
C LEU A 85 -1.34 9.06 -6.10
N ILE A 86 -0.99 10.30 -6.42
CA ILE A 86 0.36 10.82 -6.31
C ILE A 86 0.31 12.17 -5.60
N SER A 87 1.08 12.30 -4.54
CA SER A 87 1.26 13.56 -3.82
C SER A 87 2.18 14.48 -4.61
N ARG A 88 1.68 15.63 -5.03
CA ARG A 88 2.47 16.66 -5.75
C ARG A 88 3.63 17.13 -4.87
N ASP A 89 4.71 17.54 -5.53
CA ASP A 89 5.93 18.07 -4.88
C ASP A 89 6.60 17.11 -3.90
N THR A 90 6.33 15.81 -4.03
CA THR A 90 7.02 14.74 -3.29
C THR A 90 7.89 13.90 -4.23
N GLN A 91 8.72 13.03 -3.65
CA GLN A 91 9.50 12.06 -4.43
C GLN A 91 8.62 11.15 -5.31
N GLU A 92 7.34 10.94 -4.97
CA GLU A 92 6.41 10.13 -5.75
C GLU A 92 6.28 10.60 -7.21
N MET A 93 6.38 11.91 -7.46
CA MET A 93 6.33 12.49 -8.81
C MET A 93 7.45 11.98 -9.72
N TYR A 94 8.67 11.86 -9.19
CA TYR A 94 9.81 11.33 -9.93
C TYR A 94 9.58 9.89 -10.39
N TYR A 95 9.04 9.06 -9.49
CA TYR A 95 8.73 7.66 -9.82
C TYR A 95 7.48 7.53 -10.70
N SER A 96 6.52 8.45 -10.60
CA SER A 96 5.33 8.50 -11.45
C SER A 96 5.69 8.71 -12.93
N THR A 97 6.58 9.67 -13.21
CA THR A 97 7.06 9.94 -14.59
C THR A 97 7.68 8.69 -15.21
N LYS A 98 8.50 7.98 -14.42
CA LYS A 98 9.14 6.73 -14.82
C LYS A 98 8.16 5.56 -14.97
N ARG A 99 7.02 5.59 -14.28
CA ARG A 99 5.94 4.60 -14.39
C ARG A 99 5.11 4.85 -15.64
N GLN A 100 4.77 6.11 -15.92
CA GLN A 100 4.09 6.54 -17.14
C GLN A 100 4.81 6.02 -18.37
N GLN A 101 6.12 6.31 -18.50
CA GLN A 101 6.91 5.86 -19.66
C GLN A 101 6.80 4.34 -19.84
N PHE A 102 7.01 3.59 -18.75
CA PHE A 102 6.97 2.13 -18.80
C PHE A 102 5.58 1.58 -19.18
N LEU A 103 4.49 2.14 -18.66
CA LEU A 103 3.13 1.70 -19.01
C LEU A 103 2.80 2.00 -20.48
N VAL A 104 3.22 3.17 -20.98
CA VAL A 104 3.07 3.52 -22.39
C VAL A 104 3.88 2.57 -23.27
N ASP A 105 5.11 2.23 -22.89
CA ASP A 105 5.95 1.27 -23.63
C ASP A 105 5.33 -0.14 -23.67
N GLN A 106 4.48 -0.50 -22.71
CA GLN A 106 3.72 -1.75 -22.69
C GLN A 106 2.37 -1.67 -23.43
N GLY A 107 2.04 -0.51 -24.01
CA GLY A 107 0.82 -0.30 -24.81
C GLY A 107 -0.41 0.09 -24.00
N TYR A 108 -0.27 0.45 -22.72
CA TYR A 108 -1.40 0.96 -21.93
C TYR A 108 -1.69 2.43 -22.24
N SER A 109 -2.97 2.79 -22.29
CA SER A 109 -3.39 4.20 -22.29
C SER A 109 -3.16 4.80 -20.90
N PHE A 110 -2.56 5.98 -20.85
CA PHE A 110 -2.21 6.66 -19.60
C PHE A 110 -2.61 8.13 -19.67
N ASN A 111 -3.37 8.58 -18.67
CA ASN A 111 -3.82 9.98 -18.55
C ASN A 111 -3.43 10.52 -17.18
N VAL A 112 -2.94 11.76 -17.15
CA VAL A 112 -2.69 12.50 -15.90
C VAL A 112 -3.91 13.36 -15.61
N ILE A 113 -4.53 13.14 -14.45
CA ILE A 113 -5.68 13.90 -13.97
C ILE A 113 -5.22 14.76 -12.80
N THR A 114 -5.28 16.09 -12.96
CA THR A 114 -4.87 17.05 -11.93
C THR A 114 -6.03 17.59 -11.11
N ASN A 115 -7.21 17.65 -11.70
CA ASN A 115 -8.47 17.97 -11.02
C ASN A 115 -9.54 16.98 -11.48
N LEU A 116 -10.31 16.44 -10.54
CA LEU A 116 -11.43 15.57 -10.83
C LEU A 116 -12.71 16.41 -10.78
N ALA A 117 -13.41 16.47 -11.92
CA ALA A 117 -14.60 17.30 -12.07
C ALA A 117 -15.65 16.98 -10.99
N GLY A 118 -16.18 18.02 -10.35
CA GLY A 118 -17.21 17.92 -9.33
C GLY A 118 -16.71 17.67 -7.90
N MET A 119 -15.40 17.54 -7.66
CA MET A 119 -14.89 17.43 -6.28
C MET A 119 -15.05 18.73 -5.48
N ASP A 120 -14.89 19.89 -6.12
CA ASP A 120 -14.94 21.19 -5.41
C ASP A 120 -16.34 21.51 -4.83
N ASP A 121 -17.40 20.91 -5.40
CA ASP A 121 -18.80 21.13 -5.02
C ASP A 121 -19.39 19.95 -4.21
N ASP A 122 -18.59 18.94 -3.87
CA ASP A 122 -19.06 17.73 -3.17
C ASP A 122 -18.93 17.86 -1.65
N ASP A 123 -20.05 18.24 -1.02
CA ASP A 123 -20.17 18.36 0.45
C ASP A 123 -20.00 17.03 1.20
N SER A 124 -20.01 15.88 0.51
CA SER A 124 -19.80 14.57 1.11
C SER A 124 -18.32 14.21 1.32
N LEU A 125 -17.40 15.03 0.78
CA LEU A 125 -15.97 14.80 0.94
C LEU A 125 -15.52 15.04 2.38
N SER A 126 -14.85 14.03 2.95
CA SER A 126 -14.19 14.13 4.24
C SER A 126 -12.97 15.06 4.18
N PHE A 127 -12.62 15.68 5.31
CA PHE A 127 -11.48 16.61 5.43
C PHE A 127 -11.63 17.91 4.63
N SER A 128 -12.86 18.35 4.37
CA SER A 128 -13.15 19.65 3.75
C SER A 128 -12.85 20.82 4.68
N ALA A 129 -13.05 20.64 5.99
CA ALA A 129 -12.78 21.66 7.00
C ALA A 129 -11.31 21.69 7.45
N LYS A 130 -10.74 22.89 7.56
CA LYS A 130 -9.35 23.08 7.99
C LYS A 130 -9.04 22.44 9.35
N ARG A 131 -10.02 22.41 10.25
CA ARG A 131 -9.89 21.80 11.57
C ARG A 131 -9.65 20.29 11.46
N GLU A 132 -10.45 19.58 10.68
CA GLU A 132 -10.29 18.13 10.46
C GLU A 132 -8.93 17.79 9.85
N GLN A 133 -8.44 18.63 8.94
CA GLN A 133 -7.11 18.48 8.35
C GLN A 133 -5.98 18.67 9.39
N LEU A 134 -6.14 19.61 10.32
CA LEU A 134 -5.18 19.85 11.40
C LEU A 134 -5.21 18.72 12.43
N ASP A 135 -6.39 18.19 12.74
CA ASP A 135 -6.57 17.06 13.64
C ASP A 135 -5.86 15.81 13.07
N LEU A 136 -6.06 15.51 11.78
CA LEU A 136 -5.34 14.43 11.10
C LEU A 136 -3.83 14.65 11.07
N LEU A 137 -3.38 15.90 10.84
CA LEU A 137 -1.96 16.22 10.85
C LEU A 137 -1.35 15.96 12.24
N ALA A 138 -2.03 16.34 13.31
CA ALA A 138 -1.57 16.09 14.67
C ALA A 138 -1.47 14.59 14.97
N GLU A 139 -2.48 13.81 14.56
CA GLU A 139 -2.47 12.34 14.69
C GLU A 139 -1.26 11.72 13.96
N VAL A 140 -1.04 12.08 12.70
CA VAL A 140 0.09 11.55 11.90
C VAL A 140 1.43 11.93 12.52
N MET A 141 1.56 13.15 13.04
CA MET A 141 2.80 13.59 13.69
C MET A 141 3.07 12.78 14.97
N GLN A 142 2.04 12.47 15.75
CA GLN A 142 2.17 11.64 16.93
C GLN A 142 2.56 10.21 16.58
N THR A 143 1.90 9.58 15.60
CA THR A 143 2.24 8.22 15.16
C THR A 143 3.70 8.11 14.72
N ARG A 144 4.22 9.10 13.99
CA ARG A 144 5.64 9.09 13.60
C ARG A 144 6.59 9.19 14.78
N VAL A 145 6.24 9.98 15.79
CA VAL A 145 7.05 10.07 17.02
C VAL A 145 7.05 8.73 17.75
N ASP A 146 5.88 8.07 17.86
CA ASP A 146 5.76 6.77 18.53
C ASP A 146 6.53 5.68 17.77
N GLU A 147 6.46 5.65 16.43
CA GLU A 147 7.22 4.72 15.58
C GLU A 147 8.74 4.91 15.73
N LEU A 148 9.21 6.18 15.79
CA LEU A 148 10.62 6.48 15.98
C LEU A 148 11.10 6.10 17.39
N ALA A 149 10.29 6.35 18.43
CA ALA A 149 10.62 5.95 19.80
C ALA A 149 10.72 4.42 19.94
N GLN A 150 9.82 3.67 19.30
CA GLN A 150 9.87 2.20 19.29
C GLN A 150 11.11 1.67 18.55
N ALA A 151 11.56 2.33 17.48
CA ALA A 151 12.78 1.95 16.78
C ALA A 151 14.04 2.18 17.63
N GLU A 152 14.08 3.25 18.43
CA GLU A 152 15.20 3.53 19.35
C GLU A 152 15.27 2.52 20.50
N ASP A 153 14.13 2.04 21.01
CA ASP A 153 14.06 1.02 22.06
C ASP A 153 14.47 -0.38 21.57
N GLU A 154 14.24 -0.73 20.30
CA GLU A 154 14.68 -2.00 19.71
C GLU A 154 16.21 -2.08 19.54
N ASP A 155 16.87 -0.97 19.22
CA ASP A 155 18.33 -0.91 19.07
C ASP A 155 19.09 -1.04 20.41
N ASP A 156 18.49 -0.64 21.55
CA ASP A 156 19.11 -0.76 22.88
C ASP A 156 18.98 -2.17 23.51
N ILE A 157 18.12 -3.03 22.95
CA ILE A 157 18.08 -4.47 23.32
C ILE A 157 19.19 -5.25 22.58
N GLY A 158 19.60 -4.80 21.40
CA GLY A 158 20.67 -5.42 20.59
C GLY A 158 22.08 -5.23 21.17
N THR A 159 22.32 -4.15 21.90
CA THR A 159 23.64 -3.80 22.47
C THR A 159 23.90 -4.42 23.85
N ARG A 160 22.86 -4.73 24.64
CA ARG A 160 23.02 -5.32 25.98
C ARG A 160 23.43 -6.81 26.00
N ASN A 161 23.36 -7.50 24.85
CA ASN A 161 23.75 -8.91 24.73
C ASN A 161 25.22 -9.14 24.33
N LEU A 162 26.02 -8.08 24.16
CA LEU A 162 27.44 -8.18 23.77
C LEU A 162 28.44 -7.86 24.89
N ASP A 163 28.00 -7.44 26.08
CA ASP A 163 28.89 -6.98 27.17
C ASP A 163 29.08 -7.98 28.33
N SER A 164 28.46 -9.16 28.31
CA SER A 164 28.63 -10.16 29.40
C SER A 164 29.74 -11.20 29.16
N GLY A 165 30.69 -10.94 28.25
CA GLY A 165 31.64 -11.93 27.75
C GLY A 165 33.13 -11.53 27.83
N GLY A 166 33.59 -10.93 28.91
CA GLY A 166 35.02 -10.62 29.03
C GLY A 166 35.49 -10.22 30.43
N GLY A 167 36.12 -11.15 31.16
CA GLY A 167 36.92 -10.79 32.34
C GLY A 167 37.14 -11.92 33.33
N GLY A 168 38.27 -12.61 33.23
CA GLY A 168 38.69 -13.60 34.22
C GLY A 168 39.98 -14.32 33.85
N GLY A 169 41.08 -13.58 33.76
CA GLY A 169 42.41 -14.13 33.48
C GLY A 169 43.09 -14.77 34.69
N GLY A 170 43.99 -15.71 34.38
CA GLY A 170 45.32 -15.80 34.99
C GLY A 170 45.51 -16.71 36.22
N GLY A 171 46.41 -17.68 36.07
CA GLY A 171 47.39 -17.99 37.13
C GLY A 171 47.67 -19.46 37.44
N GLY A 172 48.84 -19.94 37.01
CA GLY A 172 49.80 -20.59 37.92
C GLY A 172 49.88 -22.12 37.98
N GLY A 173 50.98 -22.66 37.45
CA GLY A 173 52.00 -23.33 38.28
C GLY A 173 51.96 -24.85 38.50
N GLY A 174 52.92 -25.53 37.85
CA GLY A 174 53.87 -26.45 38.51
C GLY A 174 53.45 -27.90 38.77
N GLY A 175 54.35 -28.84 38.40
CA GLY A 175 54.37 -30.23 38.85
C GLY A 175 54.53 -31.24 37.75
#